data_AF-A0A2N4T265-F1
#
_entry.id   AF-A0A2N4T265-F1
#
_cell.length_a   1.000
_cell.length_b   1.000
_cell.length_c   1.000
_cell.angle_alpha   90.00
_cell.angle_beta   90.00
_cell.angle_gamma   90.00
#
_symmetry.space_group_name_H-M   'P 1'
#
loop_
_entity.id
_entity.type
_entity.pdbx_description
1 polymer ?
#
loop_
_entity_poly.entity_id
_entity_poly.type
_entity_poly.pdbx_seq_one_letter_code
_entity_poly.pdbx_strand_id
1 'polypeptide(L)'
;MSAAAAVRALDAVPASAAVTAGLLGGYATARATGVRPLGGAVLAAAGAVAAHRWWHRGGPAVTAGLAGLYVLGFGASHPLARRIGAWPSVLAVTAANATANLVLVDRPGR
;
A
#
# COMPACT_ATOMS: atom_id res chain seq x y z
N MET A 1 6.17 22.51 -9.15
CA MET A 1 6.99 21.94 -8.05
C MET A 1 8.34 21.53 -8.61
N SER A 2 9.43 21.79 -7.89
CA SER A 2 10.74 21.26 -8.28
C SER A 2 10.83 19.76 -7.96
N ALA A 3 11.65 19.01 -8.71
CA ALA A 3 11.85 17.57 -8.47
C ALA A 3 12.34 17.28 -7.04
N ALA A 4 13.19 18.14 -6.48
CA ALA A 4 13.69 18.02 -5.11
C ALA A 4 12.58 18.13 -4.05
N ALA A 5 11.58 18.98 -4.27
CA ALA A 5 10.44 19.09 -3.36
C ALA A 5 9.56 17.84 -3.40
N ALA A 6 9.38 17.25 -4.58
CA ALA A 6 8.63 16.01 -4.75
C ALA A 6 9.32 14.82 -4.06
N VAL A 7 10.64 14.67 -4.21
CA VAL A 7 11.41 13.62 -3.54
C VAL A 7 11.33 13.75 -2.02
N ARG A 8 11.50 14.97 -1.49
CA ARG A 8 11.37 15.22 -0.04
C ARG A 8 9.97 14.86 0.48
N ALA A 9 8.92 15.12 -0.29
CA ALA A 9 7.57 14.75 0.08
C ALA A 9 7.39 13.22 0.13
N LEU A 10 7.93 12.48 -0.84
CA LEU A 10 7.90 11.02 -0.84
C LEU A 10 8.68 10.42 0.34
N ASP A 11 9.84 10.99 0.66
CA ASP A 11 10.65 10.55 1.80
C ASP A 11 9.99 10.82 3.17
N ALA A 12 9.06 11.77 3.23
CA ALA A 12 8.32 12.08 4.45
C ALA A 12 7.20 11.07 4.74
N VAL A 13 6.68 10.34 3.72
CA VAL A 13 5.53 9.44 3.87
C VAL A 13 5.98 8.03 4.24
N PRO A 14 5.66 7.52 5.45
CA PRO A 14 5.96 6.13 5.83
C PRO A 14 5.36 5.14 4.83
N ALA A 15 6.09 4.10 4.47
CA ALA A 15 5.61 3.12 3.50
C ALA A 15 4.38 2.37 4.03
N SER A 16 4.34 2.11 5.35
CA SER A 16 3.20 1.54 6.07
C SER A 16 1.94 2.40 5.91
N ALA A 17 2.06 3.72 6.08
CA ALA A 17 0.95 4.65 5.88
C ALA A 17 0.47 4.68 4.41
N ALA A 18 1.40 4.67 3.46
CA ALA A 18 1.07 4.65 2.03
C ALA A 18 0.29 3.38 1.65
N VAL A 19 0.76 2.18 2.02
CA VAL A 19 0.03 0.93 1.69
C VAL A 19 -1.32 0.85 2.39
N THR A 20 -1.45 1.37 3.61
CA THR A 20 -2.72 1.47 4.31
C THR A 20 -3.70 2.37 3.57
N ALA A 21 -3.25 3.55 3.14
CA ALA A 21 -4.07 4.47 2.35
C ALA A 21 -4.48 3.84 1.00
N GLY A 22 -3.59 3.10 0.34
CA GLY A 22 -3.89 2.46 -0.93
C GLY A 22 -4.94 1.36 -0.84
N LEU A 23 -4.83 0.44 0.13
CA LEU A 23 -5.77 -0.67 0.29
C LEU A 23 -7.12 -0.22 0.83
N LEU A 24 -7.15 0.55 1.93
CA LEU A 24 -8.40 1.06 2.50
C LEU A 24 -9.02 2.14 1.62
N GLY A 25 -8.21 3.10 1.16
CA GLY A 25 -8.67 4.19 0.32
C GLY A 25 -9.13 3.72 -1.05
N GLY A 26 -8.45 2.74 -1.65
CA GLY A 26 -8.90 2.12 -2.90
C GLY A 26 -10.26 1.44 -2.76
N TYR A 27 -10.47 0.68 -1.68
CA TYR A 27 -11.77 0.07 -1.39
C TYR A 27 -12.86 1.12 -1.13
N ALA A 28 -12.58 2.11 -0.28
CA ALA A 28 -13.51 3.19 0.05
C ALA A 28 -13.88 4.00 -1.19
N THR A 29 -12.92 4.33 -2.05
CA THR A 29 -13.12 5.08 -3.30
C THR A 29 -14.01 4.30 -4.27
N ALA A 30 -13.69 3.01 -4.51
CA ALA A 30 -14.51 2.17 -5.38
C ALA A 30 -15.95 2.04 -4.83
N ARG A 31 -16.11 1.93 -3.51
CA ARG A 31 -17.42 1.82 -2.86
C ARG A 31 -18.23 3.12 -2.91
N ALA A 32 -17.60 4.26 -2.64
CA ALA A 32 -18.25 5.56 -2.59
C ALA A 32 -18.66 6.06 -3.99
N THR A 33 -17.84 5.76 -5.00
CA THR A 33 -18.08 6.24 -6.38
C THR A 33 -18.82 5.23 -7.26
N GLY A 34 -18.79 3.94 -6.91
CA GLY A 34 -19.23 2.86 -7.79
C GLY A 34 -18.27 2.58 -8.98
N VAL A 35 -17.20 3.37 -9.14
CA VAL A 35 -16.26 3.27 -10.25
C VAL A 35 -15.03 2.46 -9.83
N ARG A 36 -15.04 1.16 -10.13
CA ARG A 36 -13.95 0.23 -9.76
C ARG A 36 -12.55 0.68 -10.22
N PRO A 37 -12.37 1.23 -11.44
CA PRO A 37 -11.08 1.74 -11.87
C PRO A 37 -10.50 2.85 -10.98
N LEU A 38 -11.34 3.71 -10.38
CA LEU A 38 -10.84 4.77 -9.49
C LEU A 38 -10.22 4.19 -8.21
N GLY A 39 -10.80 3.13 -7.66
CA GLY A 39 -10.18 2.40 -6.55
C GLY A 39 -8.82 1.80 -6.93
N GLY A 40 -8.71 1.26 -8.15
CA GLY A 40 -7.45 0.77 -8.69
C GLY A 40 -6.40 1.87 -8.90
N ALA A 41 -6.83 3.07 -9.32
CA ALA A 41 -5.95 4.23 -9.47
C ALA A 41 -5.38 4.67 -8.11
N VAL A 42 -6.21 4.72 -7.06
CA VAL A 42 -5.75 5.00 -5.69
C VAL A 42 -4.77 3.95 -5.21
N LEU A 43 -5.08 2.66 -5.42
CA LEU A 43 -4.20 1.55 -5.08
C LEU A 43 -2.83 1.69 -5.76
N ALA A 44 -2.81 1.99 -7.06
CA ALA A 44 -1.60 2.14 -7.85
C ALA A 44 -0.76 3.36 -7.44
N ALA A 45 -1.40 4.52 -7.24
CA ALA A 45 -0.73 5.73 -6.80
C ALA A 45 -0.07 5.55 -5.43
N ALA A 46 -0.80 4.99 -4.46
CA ALA A 46 -0.27 4.69 -3.14
C ALA A 46 0.87 3.65 -3.18
N GLY A 47 0.75 2.62 -4.03
CA GLY A 47 1.80 1.63 -4.26
C GLY A 47 3.08 2.26 -4.83
N ALA A 48 2.96 3.21 -5.77
CA ALA A 48 4.11 3.93 -6.31
C ALA A 48 4.81 4.79 -5.25
N VAL A 49 4.04 5.48 -4.39
CA VAL A 49 4.59 6.24 -3.25
C VAL A 49 5.35 5.31 -2.30
N ALA A 50 4.78 4.15 -1.97
CA ALA A 50 5.44 3.17 -1.09
C ALA A 50 6.71 2.58 -1.74
N ALA A 51 6.66 2.28 -3.04
CA ALA A 51 7.77 1.71 -3.80
C ALA A 51 9.02 2.59 -3.82
N HIS A 52 8.86 3.92 -3.86
CA HIS A 52 9.97 4.85 -3.70
C HIS A 52 10.73 4.57 -2.39
N ARG A 53 10.02 4.49 -1.27
CA ARG A 53 10.62 4.26 0.04
C ARG A 53 11.20 2.85 0.18
N TRP A 54 10.55 1.84 -0.40
CA TRP A 54 11.07 0.46 -0.44
C TRP A 54 12.42 0.40 -1.15
N TRP A 55 12.51 1.06 -2.30
CA TRP A 55 13.72 1.08 -3.11
C TRP A 55 14.88 1.72 -2.36
N HIS A 56 14.65 2.90 -1.77
CA HIS A 56 15.69 3.68 -1.13
C HIS A 56 16.12 3.16 0.25
N ARG A 57 15.24 2.49 1.01
CA ARG A 57 15.57 1.97 2.36
C ARG A 57 15.77 0.47 2.44
N GLY A 58 15.05 -0.29 1.61
CA GLY A 58 15.05 -1.76 1.62
C GLY A 58 15.81 -2.38 0.45
N GLY A 59 16.08 -1.62 -0.62
CA GLY A 59 16.72 -2.12 -1.83
C GLY A 59 15.79 -2.97 -2.72
N PRO A 60 16.31 -3.51 -3.84
CA PRO A 60 15.50 -4.16 -4.88
C PRO A 60 14.77 -5.41 -4.39
N ALA A 61 15.40 -6.23 -3.56
CA ALA A 61 14.79 -7.47 -3.06
C ALA A 61 13.58 -7.19 -2.15
N VAL A 62 13.70 -6.24 -1.21
CA VAL A 62 12.58 -5.82 -0.35
C VAL A 62 11.48 -5.17 -1.17
N THR A 63 11.85 -4.36 -2.17
CA THR A 63 10.90 -3.72 -3.08
C THR A 63 10.06 -4.76 -3.83
N ALA A 64 10.70 -5.76 -4.42
CA ALA A 64 9.99 -6.83 -5.13
C ALA A 64 9.07 -7.63 -4.19
N GLY A 65 9.56 -7.99 -3.00
CA GLY A 65 8.78 -8.71 -2.00
C GLY A 65 7.55 -7.95 -1.51
N LEU A 66 7.72 -6.66 -1.17
CA LEU A 66 6.62 -5.81 -0.69
C LEU A 66 5.62 -5.45 -1.80
N ALA A 67 6.10 -5.21 -3.02
CA ALA A 67 5.22 -5.03 -4.19
C ALA A 67 4.37 -6.27 -4.43
N GLY A 68 5.00 -7.45 -4.38
CA GLY A 68 4.30 -8.74 -4.44
C GLY A 68 3.26 -8.87 -3.34
N LEU A 69 3.63 -8.62 -2.08
CA LEU A 69 2.70 -8.67 -0.93
C LEU A 69 1.52 -7.71 -1.08
N TYR A 70 1.75 -6.52 -1.63
CA TYR A 70 0.72 -5.50 -1.81
C TYR A 70 -0.30 -5.91 -2.88
N VAL A 71 0.18 -6.35 -4.05
CA VAL A 71 -0.68 -6.82 -5.16
C VAL A 71 -1.39 -8.12 -4.79
N LEU A 72 -0.68 -9.08 -4.19
CA LEU A 72 -1.28 -10.33 -3.72
C LEU A 72 -2.28 -10.08 -2.59
N GLY A 73 -2.00 -9.17 -1.66
CA GLY A 73 -2.93 -8.79 -0.61
C GLY A 73 -4.24 -8.21 -1.18
N PHE A 74 -4.14 -7.31 -2.16
CA PHE A 74 -5.32 -6.82 -2.90
C PHE A 74 -6.08 -7.97 -3.57
N GLY A 75 -5.40 -8.83 -4.33
CA GLY A 75 -6.02 -9.97 -5.03
C GLY A 75 -6.68 -10.96 -4.06
N ALA A 76 -5.95 -11.41 -3.04
CA ALA A 76 -6.39 -12.37 -2.03
C ALA A 76 -7.52 -11.85 -1.13
N SER A 77 -7.67 -10.53 -0.99
CA SER A 77 -8.81 -9.95 -0.27
C SER A 77 -10.17 -10.33 -0.86
N HIS A 78 -10.23 -10.62 -2.17
CA HIS A 78 -11.49 -10.94 -2.86
C HIS A 78 -12.06 -12.31 -2.47
N PRO A 79 -11.30 -13.44 -2.57
CA PRO A 79 -11.78 -14.72 -2.05
C PRO A 79 -11.98 -14.71 -0.54
N LEU A 80 -11.14 -13.99 0.21
CA LEU A 80 -11.28 -13.87 1.65
C LEU A 80 -12.58 -13.11 2.03
N ALA A 81 -12.94 -12.08 1.28
CA ALA A 81 -14.17 -11.31 1.50
C ALA A 81 -15.44 -12.16 1.37
N ARG A 82 -15.41 -13.23 0.57
CA ARG A 82 -16.54 -14.18 0.48
C ARG A 82 -16.71 -15.03 1.74
N ARG A 83 -15.66 -15.19 2.55
CA ARG A 83 -15.66 -16.03 3.75
C ARG A 83 -15.97 -15.23 5.02
N ILE A 84 -15.39 -14.03 5.14
CA ILE A 84 -15.45 -13.23 6.38
C ILE A 84 -16.05 -11.83 6.18
N GLY A 85 -16.54 -11.53 4.98
CA GLY A 85 -17.05 -10.21 4.62
C GLY A 85 -15.97 -9.25 4.13
N ALA A 86 -16.40 -8.22 3.39
CA ALA A 86 -15.50 -7.28 2.72
C ALA A 86 -14.64 -6.47 3.70
N TRP A 87 -15.25 -5.85 4.72
CA TRP A 87 -14.53 -5.01 5.68
C TRP A 87 -13.47 -5.78 6.49
N PRO A 88 -13.80 -6.94 7.12
CA PRO A 88 -12.80 -7.74 7.83
C PRO A 88 -11.66 -8.21 6.91
N SER A 89 -11.97 -8.59 5.67
CA SER A 89 -10.96 -8.99 4.68
C SER A 89 -9.99 -7.86 4.34
N VAL A 90 -10.52 -6.66 4.02
CA VAL A 90 -9.69 -5.49 3.68
C VAL A 90 -8.82 -5.07 4.86
N LEU A 91 -9.39 -5.03 6.08
CA LEU A 91 -8.63 -4.71 7.29
C LEU A 91 -7.50 -5.72 7.54
N ALA A 92 -7.77 -7.01 7.35
CA ALA A 92 -6.77 -8.06 7.55
C ALA A 92 -5.58 -7.93 6.58
N VAL A 93 -5.85 -7.80 5.27
CA VAL A 93 -4.76 -7.65 4.29
C VAL A 93 -4.02 -6.33 4.42
N THR A 94 -4.73 -5.28 4.87
CA THR A 94 -4.13 -3.97 5.17
C THR A 94 -3.20 -4.05 6.37
N ALA A 95 -3.63 -4.69 7.47
CA ALA A 95 -2.81 -4.87 8.66
C ALA A 95 -1.55 -5.70 8.36
N ALA A 96 -1.68 -6.77 7.56
CA ALA A 96 -0.54 -7.57 7.12
C ALA A 96 0.47 -6.73 6.32
N ASN A 97 -0.01 -5.95 5.35
CA ASN A 97 0.84 -5.07 4.54
C ASN A 97 1.51 -3.97 5.39
N ALA A 98 0.74 -3.28 6.24
CA ALA A 98 1.25 -2.23 7.10
C ALA A 98 2.34 -2.76 8.05
N THR A 99 2.12 -3.93 8.66
CA THR A 99 3.08 -4.57 9.56
C THR A 99 4.37 -4.94 8.84
N ALA A 100 4.28 -5.54 7.65
CA ALA A 100 5.46 -5.86 6.85
C ALA A 100 6.29 -4.60 6.52
N ASN A 101 5.61 -3.50 6.19
CA ASN A 101 6.26 -2.22 5.90
C ASN A 101 6.91 -1.59 7.14
N LEU A 102 6.23 -1.65 8.29
CA LEU A 102 6.78 -1.19 9.57
C LEU A 102 8.09 -1.90 9.90
N VAL A 103 8.12 -3.23 9.77
CA VAL A 103 9.28 -4.05 10.14
C VAL A 103 10.42 -3.94 9.12
N LEU A 104 10.10 -3.93 7.82
CA LEU A 104 11.13 -4.01 6.79
C LEU A 104 11.69 -2.63 6.39
N VAL A 105 10.88 -1.57 6.45
CA VAL A 105 11.18 -0.27 5.83
C VAL A 105 11.12 0.91 6.80
N ASP A 106 10.09 0.99 7.66
CA ASP A 106 9.85 2.19 8.49
C ASP A 106 10.48 2.13 9.89
N ARG A 107 11.16 1.04 10.25
CA ARG A 107 11.78 0.87 11.57
C ARG A 107 12.82 1.97 11.89
N PRO A 108 12.83 2.52 13.12
CA PRO A 108 13.86 3.49 13.53
C PRO A 108 15.26 2.86 13.53
N GLY A 109 16.29 3.60 13.10
CA GLY A 109 17.70 3.17 13.17
C GLY A 109 18.17 2.29 12.01
N ARG A 110 17.49 2.35 10.86
CA ARG A 110 17.95 1.78 9.59
C ARG A 110 18.50 2.88 8.69
#